data_AF-A0A7J7MFY7-F1
#
_entry.id   AF-A0A7J7MFY7-F1
#
_cell.length_a   1.000
_cell.length_b   1.000
_cell.length_c   1.000
_cell.angle_alpha   90.00
_cell.angle_beta   90.00
_cell.angle_gamma   90.00
#
_symmetry.space_group_name_H-M   'P 1'
#
loop_
_entity.id
_entity.type
_entity.pdbx_description
1 polymer ?
#
loop_
_entity_poly.entity_id
_entity_poly.type
_entity_poly.pdbx_seq_one_letter_code
_entity_poly.pdbx_strand_id
1 'polypeptide(L)'
;SLSKGVVDNAVRTSDAGYLTRRLVEVVQHIVVRRTDCGTIRGISMSPRNGMMTERIFIQTLIGRVLADDIYMGSRCIAIRNQNIGIGLVNKFITFRAQPISIRTPFTCRSTSWICRLCYGRSPTHGDLVELGEAVGIIAGQSIGEPGTQLTLRTFHTGGVFTGGTAEHLRAPSNGKIKFNEDLVHPTRTRHGHPAFLCYIDLYVTIESQDILHNVNIPPKSFLLVQNDQYVESEQVIAEIRAGTSTLNFKERVRKHIYSDSEGEMHWSTDVYHAPEYTYVIRSAKPYLATPGATVHGHYGEILYEGDTLVTFIYEKSRSGDITQGLPKVEQVLEVRSIDSISMNLEKRIEGWNERITRILGSPWVFLIGAELTIAQSRISLVNKIQKVYRSQGVQIHNRHIEIIVRQITSKVLVSEDGMSNVFLPGELIGLLRAERTGRALEEAICYRAVLLGITKASLNTQSFISEASFQETARVLAKAALRGRIDWLKGLKENVVLGGIIPVGTGFKGLVHRLRQHSNIFLVEIKKKNLFEGEIS
;
A
#
# COMPACT_ATOMS: atom_id res chain seq x y z
N SER A 1 11.76 -21.95 24.03
CA SER A 1 11.33 -20.79 23.21
C SER A 1 11.44 -21.07 21.71
N LEU A 2 12.53 -21.68 21.22
CA LEU A 2 12.70 -22.03 19.80
C LEU A 2 11.62 -22.99 19.24
N SER A 3 11.26 -24.07 19.94
CA SER A 3 10.26 -25.03 19.45
C SER A 3 8.85 -24.43 19.29
N LYS A 4 8.49 -23.46 20.14
CA LYS A 4 7.23 -22.72 20.04
C LYS A 4 7.24 -21.79 18.81
N GLY A 5 8.39 -21.18 18.50
CA GLY A 5 8.57 -20.34 17.31
C GLY A 5 8.47 -21.12 15.99
N VAL A 6 8.91 -22.37 15.94
CA VAL A 6 8.79 -23.22 14.73
C VAL A 6 7.34 -23.61 14.46
N VAL A 7 6.58 -23.98 15.51
CA VAL A 7 5.14 -24.31 15.38
C VAL A 7 4.33 -23.07 14.99
N ASP A 8 4.58 -21.93 15.64
CA ASP A 8 3.91 -20.66 15.30
C ASP A 8 4.25 -20.21 13.86
N ASN A 9 5.45 -20.50 13.36
CA ASN A 9 5.83 -20.22 11.97
C ASN A 9 5.02 -21.07 10.99
N ALA A 10 4.96 -22.38 11.19
CA ALA A 10 4.22 -23.29 10.30
C ALA A 10 2.74 -22.89 10.19
N VAL A 11 2.09 -22.59 11.33
CA VAL A 11 0.69 -22.14 11.38
C VAL A 11 0.51 -20.81 10.63
N ARG A 12 1.36 -19.80 10.91
CA ARG A 12 1.21 -18.48 10.28
C ARG A 12 1.54 -18.49 8.79
N THR A 13 2.47 -19.34 8.34
CA THR A 13 2.72 -19.52 6.89
C THR A 13 1.53 -20.15 6.19
N SER A 14 0.84 -21.09 6.84
CA SER A 14 -0.41 -21.67 6.34
C SER A 14 -1.51 -20.62 6.23
N ASP A 15 -1.68 -19.79 7.27
CA ASP A 15 -2.68 -18.71 7.28
C ASP A 15 -2.42 -17.66 6.19
N ALA A 16 -1.15 -17.30 5.98
CA ALA A 16 -0.74 -16.38 4.92
C ALA A 16 -0.96 -16.95 3.52
N GLY A 17 -0.66 -18.23 3.31
CA GLY A 17 -0.97 -18.94 2.07
C GLY A 17 -2.48 -19.00 1.83
N TYR A 18 -3.26 -19.27 2.88
CA TYR A 18 -4.71 -19.31 2.83
C TYR A 18 -5.33 -17.94 2.48
N LEU A 19 -4.83 -16.85 3.06
CA LEU A 19 -5.24 -15.49 2.71
C LEU A 19 -4.93 -15.17 1.24
N THR A 20 -3.73 -15.52 0.78
CA THR A 20 -3.29 -15.32 -0.61
C THR A 20 -4.22 -16.04 -1.58
N ARG A 21 -4.56 -17.30 -1.29
CA ARG A 21 -5.52 -18.08 -2.07
C ARG A 21 -6.87 -17.38 -2.16
N ARG A 22 -7.43 -16.93 -1.03
CA ARG A 22 -8.72 -16.21 -0.97
C ARG A 22 -8.68 -14.91 -1.76
N LEU A 23 -7.61 -14.14 -1.63
CA LEU A 23 -7.41 -12.91 -2.41
C LEU A 23 -7.46 -13.21 -3.90
N VAL A 24 -6.65 -14.15 -4.38
CA VAL A 24 -6.62 -14.53 -5.81
C VAL A 24 -7.98 -14.99 -6.29
N GLU A 25 -8.73 -15.78 -5.52
CA GLU A 25 -10.06 -16.26 -5.92
C GLU A 25 -11.09 -15.12 -6.08
N VAL A 26 -11.02 -14.09 -5.24
CA VAL A 26 -11.89 -12.91 -5.34
C VAL A 26 -11.62 -12.12 -6.63
N VAL A 27 -10.37 -12.08 -7.10
CA VAL A 27 -9.97 -11.19 -8.21
C VAL A 27 -9.51 -11.88 -9.48
N GLN A 28 -9.42 -13.21 -9.54
CA GLN A 28 -8.93 -13.97 -10.69
C GLN A 28 -9.67 -13.64 -12.00
N HIS A 29 -10.96 -13.30 -11.93
CA HIS A 29 -11.76 -12.99 -13.11
C HIS A 29 -11.45 -11.59 -13.69
N ILE A 30 -10.69 -10.75 -12.98
CA ILE A 30 -10.37 -9.38 -13.36
C ILE A 30 -9.19 -9.38 -14.32
N VAL A 31 -9.51 -9.26 -15.60
CA VAL A 31 -8.56 -9.21 -16.71
C VAL A 31 -8.69 -7.88 -17.44
N VAL A 32 -7.61 -7.40 -18.06
CA VAL A 32 -7.67 -6.23 -18.95
C VAL A 32 -8.29 -6.62 -20.28
N ARG A 33 -9.54 -6.22 -20.53
CA ARG A 33 -10.26 -6.64 -21.76
C ARG A 33 -10.44 -5.57 -22.82
N ARG A 34 -10.43 -4.29 -22.44
CA ARG A 34 -10.65 -3.17 -23.36
C ARG A 34 -9.65 -2.06 -23.09
N THR A 35 -9.43 -1.21 -24.08
CA THR A 35 -8.60 0.00 -23.96
C THR A 35 -9.27 1.00 -23.02
N ASP A 36 -10.48 1.45 -23.36
CA ASP A 36 -11.29 2.36 -22.56
C ASP A 36 -12.67 1.74 -22.24
N CYS A 37 -13.15 1.99 -21.02
CA CYS A 37 -14.53 1.71 -20.61
C CYS A 37 -15.49 2.89 -20.86
N GLY A 38 -14.99 4.04 -21.31
CA GLY A 38 -15.77 5.26 -21.58
C GLY A 38 -16.22 6.00 -20.33
N THR A 39 -15.61 5.74 -19.17
CA THR A 39 -15.96 6.45 -17.93
C THR A 39 -15.44 7.89 -17.97
N ILE A 40 -16.30 8.83 -17.57
CA ILE A 40 -15.93 10.23 -17.30
C ILE A 40 -15.63 10.49 -15.83
N ARG A 41 -15.86 9.48 -14.96
CA ARG A 41 -15.61 9.61 -13.53
C ARG A 41 -14.11 9.44 -13.24
N GLY A 42 -13.54 10.41 -12.53
CA GLY A 42 -12.19 10.35 -11.95
C GLY A 42 -12.22 10.47 -10.43
N ILE A 43 -11.08 10.20 -9.80
CA ILE A 43 -10.84 10.53 -8.39
C ILE A 43 -9.88 11.72 -8.37
N SER A 44 -10.29 12.81 -7.70
CA SER A 44 -9.48 14.00 -7.57
C SER A 44 -8.45 13.86 -6.45
N MET A 45 -7.21 14.23 -6.77
CA MET A 45 -6.07 14.18 -5.85
C MET A 45 -5.50 15.59 -5.71
N SER A 46 -5.43 16.12 -4.49
CA SER A 46 -4.85 17.44 -4.21
C SER A 46 -3.49 17.32 -3.49
N PRO A 47 -2.49 18.12 -3.86
CA PRO A 47 -1.21 18.16 -3.16
C PRO A 47 -1.30 18.82 -1.78
N ARG A 48 -2.35 19.62 -1.52
CA ARG A 48 -2.52 20.47 -0.32
C ARG A 48 -3.23 19.82 0.86
N ASN A 49 -3.61 18.54 0.80
CA ASN A 49 -4.13 17.87 1.99
C ASN A 49 -2.98 17.76 3.01
N GLY A 50 -3.03 18.52 4.11
CA GLY A 50 -1.96 18.64 5.11
C GLY A 50 -1.47 17.33 5.76
N MET A 51 -2.11 16.20 5.44
CA MET A 51 -1.66 14.84 5.80
C MET A 51 -0.76 14.17 4.75
N MET A 52 -0.67 14.68 3.51
CA MET A 52 -0.02 13.98 2.39
C MET A 52 1.33 14.61 2.05
N THR A 53 2.42 13.86 2.21
CA THR A 53 3.76 14.28 1.80
C THR A 53 3.88 14.26 0.27
N GLU A 54 4.69 15.15 -0.31
CA GLU A 54 4.95 15.21 -1.77
C GLU A 54 5.38 13.84 -2.34
N ARG A 55 6.20 13.07 -1.61
CA ARG A 55 6.59 11.70 -1.99
C ARG A 55 5.38 10.77 -2.21
N ILE A 56 4.37 10.84 -1.34
CA ILE A 56 3.16 9.99 -1.42
C ILE A 56 2.30 10.42 -2.62
N PHE A 57 2.22 11.73 -2.87
CA PHE A 57 1.51 12.29 -4.00
C PHE A 57 2.12 11.82 -5.34
N ILE A 58 3.45 11.92 -5.47
CA ILE A 58 4.21 11.44 -6.64
C ILE A 58 3.96 9.95 -6.86
N GLN A 59 4.15 9.12 -5.83
CA GLN A 59 3.95 7.67 -5.91
C GLN A 59 2.54 7.27 -6.33
N THR A 60 1.54 8.07 -5.96
CA THR A 60 0.14 7.79 -6.30
C THR A 60 -0.20 8.12 -7.75
N LEU A 61 0.40 9.18 -8.29
CA LEU A 61 0.15 9.66 -9.66
C LEU A 61 0.95 8.90 -10.72
N ILE A 62 2.19 8.48 -10.43
CA ILE A 62 3.05 7.82 -11.40
C ILE A 62 2.37 6.56 -11.95
N GLY A 63 2.30 6.48 -13.28
CA GLY A 63 1.72 5.35 -13.99
C GLY A 63 0.20 5.30 -13.96
N ARG A 64 -0.48 6.33 -13.45
CA ARG A 64 -1.94 6.53 -13.62
C ARG A 64 -2.24 7.24 -14.94
N VAL A 65 -3.52 7.38 -15.24
CA VAL A 65 -4.03 8.03 -16.45
C VAL A 65 -4.97 9.15 -16.04
N LEU A 66 -4.87 10.29 -16.73
CA LEU A 66 -5.73 11.44 -16.49
C LEU A 66 -7.19 11.17 -16.87
N ALA A 67 -8.11 11.59 -16.02
CA ALA A 67 -9.55 11.54 -16.28
C ALA A 67 -10.04 12.81 -17.00
N ASP A 68 -9.43 13.96 -16.73
CA ASP A 68 -9.79 15.26 -17.28
C ASP A 68 -8.54 15.97 -17.84
N ASP A 69 -8.77 16.91 -18.75
CA ASP A 69 -7.73 17.79 -19.26
C ASP A 69 -7.25 18.74 -18.16
N ILE A 70 -5.96 19.09 -18.17
CA ILE A 70 -5.37 20.01 -17.20
C ILE A 70 -4.91 21.26 -17.93
N TYR A 71 -5.47 22.39 -17.53
CA TYR A 71 -5.16 23.70 -18.06
C TYR A 71 -4.44 24.56 -17.04
N MET A 72 -3.57 25.43 -17.54
CA MET A 72 -2.97 26.54 -16.80
C MET A 72 -3.28 27.82 -17.56
N GLY A 73 -4.26 28.58 -17.06
CA GLY A 73 -4.85 29.67 -17.81
C GLY A 73 -5.49 29.14 -19.10
N SER A 74 -5.07 29.66 -20.24
CA SER A 74 -5.51 29.23 -21.58
C SER A 74 -4.71 28.07 -22.17
N ARG A 75 -3.61 27.64 -21.53
CA ARG A 75 -2.72 26.61 -22.09
C ARG A 75 -3.04 25.23 -21.52
N CYS A 76 -3.33 24.27 -22.40
CA CYS A 76 -3.44 22.85 -22.02
C CYS A 76 -2.04 22.28 -21.70
N ILE A 77 -1.84 21.79 -20.48
CA ILE A 77 -0.59 21.14 -20.05
C ILE A 77 -0.63 19.64 -20.35
N ALA A 78 -1.79 19.03 -20.13
CA ALA A 78 -1.98 17.60 -20.30
C ALA A 78 -3.41 17.30 -20.71
N ILE A 79 -3.56 16.32 -21.59
CA ILE A 79 -4.85 15.91 -22.13
C ILE A 79 -5.40 14.70 -21.38
N ARG A 80 -6.71 14.57 -21.35
CA ARG A 80 -7.43 13.41 -20.87
C ARG A 80 -6.91 12.14 -21.54
N ASN A 81 -6.90 11.04 -20.79
CA ASN A 81 -6.38 9.73 -21.20
C ASN A 81 -4.86 9.66 -21.41
N GLN A 82 -4.12 10.73 -21.13
CA GLN A 82 -2.67 10.70 -21.12
C GLN A 82 -2.14 9.96 -19.88
N ASN A 83 -1.09 9.15 -20.06
CA ASN A 83 -0.38 8.50 -18.97
C ASN A 83 0.48 9.50 -18.21
N ILE A 84 0.53 9.35 -16.89
CA ILE A 84 1.27 10.25 -16.01
C ILE A 84 2.67 9.67 -15.75
N GLY A 85 3.66 10.23 -16.44
CA GLY A 85 5.08 9.93 -16.23
C GLY A 85 5.76 10.90 -15.26
N ILE A 86 7.00 10.62 -14.88
CA ILE A 86 7.78 11.44 -13.93
C ILE A 86 7.92 12.90 -14.38
N GLY A 87 8.16 13.14 -15.68
CA GLY A 87 8.29 14.49 -16.22
C GLY A 87 7.00 15.31 -16.14
N LEU A 88 5.85 14.64 -16.22
CA LEU A 88 4.53 15.28 -16.15
C LEU A 88 4.17 15.58 -14.68
N VAL A 89 4.53 14.69 -13.75
CA VAL A 89 4.41 14.91 -12.31
C VAL A 89 5.27 16.08 -11.82
N ASN A 90 6.52 16.17 -12.27
CA ASN A 90 7.39 17.28 -11.88
C ASN A 90 6.80 18.64 -12.31
N LYS A 91 6.24 18.72 -13.52
CA LYS A 91 5.49 19.90 -13.97
C LYS A 91 4.32 20.22 -13.03
N PHE A 92 3.52 19.24 -12.65
CA PHE A 92 2.40 19.46 -11.72
C PHE A 92 2.81 20.03 -10.36
N ILE A 93 3.94 19.56 -9.82
CA ILE A 93 4.48 20.04 -8.54
C ILE A 93 4.99 21.48 -8.69
N THR A 94 5.80 21.75 -9.71
CA THR A 94 6.36 23.08 -9.98
C THR A 94 5.24 24.12 -10.17
N PHE A 95 4.19 23.77 -10.90
CA PHE A 95 3.10 24.70 -11.21
C PHE A 95 2.02 24.78 -10.11
N ARG A 96 2.17 24.06 -8.99
CA ARG A 96 1.16 23.97 -7.92
C ARG A 96 -0.25 23.78 -8.47
N ALA A 97 -0.41 22.78 -9.34
CA ALA A 97 -1.63 22.57 -10.09
C ALA A 97 -2.87 22.35 -9.20
N GLN A 98 -4.05 22.68 -9.75
CA GLN A 98 -5.37 22.33 -9.23
C GLN A 98 -5.50 20.82 -8.94
N PRO A 99 -6.51 20.37 -8.17
CA PRO A 99 -6.75 18.95 -7.94
C PRO A 99 -6.75 18.15 -9.24
N ILE A 100 -5.93 17.09 -9.27
CA ILE A 100 -5.70 16.26 -10.47
C ILE A 100 -6.68 15.10 -10.44
N SER A 101 -7.56 15.03 -11.44
CA SER A 101 -8.49 13.90 -11.63
C SER A 101 -7.80 12.72 -12.32
N ILE A 102 -7.70 11.59 -11.63
CA ILE A 102 -7.13 10.35 -12.18
C ILE A 102 -8.20 9.28 -12.40
N ARG A 103 -8.00 8.46 -13.43
CA ARG A 103 -8.76 7.22 -13.64
C ARG A 103 -8.25 6.13 -12.68
N THR A 104 -9.19 5.36 -12.12
CA THR A 104 -8.88 4.29 -11.18
C THR A 104 -9.72 3.03 -11.47
N PRO A 105 -9.31 1.84 -10.96
CA PRO A 105 -10.13 0.64 -10.99
C PRO A 105 -11.53 0.84 -10.42
N PHE A 106 -11.70 1.71 -9.41
CA PHE A 106 -13.01 2.01 -8.81
C PHE A 106 -13.99 2.67 -9.79
N THR A 107 -13.51 3.50 -10.73
CA THR A 107 -14.40 4.23 -11.66
C THR A 107 -14.65 3.49 -12.98
N CYS A 108 -14.03 2.33 -13.18
CA CYS A 108 -14.22 1.51 -14.37
C CYS A 108 -15.66 0.97 -14.46
N ARG A 109 -16.26 1.00 -15.65
CA ARG A 109 -17.69 0.65 -15.83
C ARG A 109 -18.03 -0.85 -15.78
N SER A 110 -17.07 -1.76 -15.64
CA SER A 110 -17.32 -3.20 -15.66
C SER A 110 -17.02 -3.89 -14.33
N THR A 111 -17.87 -4.83 -13.91
CA THR A 111 -17.63 -5.66 -12.71
C THR A 111 -16.65 -6.81 -12.96
N SER A 112 -16.61 -7.33 -14.19
CA SER A 112 -15.92 -8.57 -14.54
C SER A 112 -14.59 -8.38 -15.27
N TRP A 113 -14.21 -7.13 -15.55
CA TRP A 113 -12.95 -6.80 -16.21
C TRP A 113 -12.56 -5.34 -15.94
N ILE A 114 -11.30 -4.99 -16.19
CA ILE A 114 -10.81 -3.61 -16.08
C ILE A 114 -10.34 -3.12 -17.45
N CYS A 115 -10.54 -1.83 -17.76
CA CYS A 115 -9.95 -1.26 -18.97
C CYS A 115 -8.51 -0.82 -18.74
N ARG A 116 -7.72 -0.81 -19.80
CA ARG A 116 -6.32 -0.37 -19.82
C ARG A 116 -6.15 0.99 -19.15
N LEU A 117 -6.99 1.97 -19.49
CA LEU A 117 -6.88 3.33 -18.96
C LEU A 117 -7.25 3.45 -17.47
N CYS A 118 -8.13 2.60 -16.94
CA CYS A 118 -8.45 2.60 -15.50
C CYS A 118 -7.37 1.90 -14.66
N TYR A 119 -6.63 0.95 -15.24
CA TYR A 119 -5.51 0.29 -14.58
C TYR A 119 -4.22 1.13 -14.66
N GLY A 120 -3.92 1.65 -15.85
CA GLY A 120 -2.74 2.46 -16.15
C GLY A 120 -1.51 1.64 -16.58
N ARG A 121 -0.34 2.11 -16.17
CA ARG A 121 0.98 1.56 -16.50
C ARG A 121 1.23 0.22 -15.78
N SER A 122 1.76 -0.78 -16.47
CA SER A 122 2.20 -2.02 -15.82
C SER A 122 3.39 -1.71 -14.88
N PRO A 123 3.44 -2.31 -13.67
CA PRO A 123 4.58 -2.14 -12.76
C PRO A 123 5.87 -2.75 -13.32
N THR A 124 5.80 -3.70 -14.25
CA THR A 124 6.97 -4.42 -14.78
C THR A 124 7.57 -3.76 -16.02
N HIS A 125 6.75 -3.38 -17.00
CA HIS A 125 7.25 -3.01 -18.34
C HIS A 125 7.32 -1.51 -18.60
N GLY A 126 6.96 -0.65 -17.66
CA GLY A 126 7.06 0.78 -17.90
C GLY A 126 6.15 1.29 -19.03
N ASP A 127 5.24 0.50 -19.57
CA ASP A 127 4.23 0.96 -20.53
C ASP A 127 2.83 0.72 -20.00
N LEU A 128 1.81 1.20 -20.73
CA LEU A 128 0.43 0.87 -20.40
C LEU A 128 0.21 -0.65 -20.46
N VAL A 129 -0.58 -1.15 -19.52
CA VAL A 129 -0.89 -2.59 -19.40
C VAL A 129 -1.43 -3.17 -20.71
N GLU A 130 -1.08 -4.42 -21.02
CA GLU A 130 -1.52 -5.05 -22.28
C GLU A 130 -2.96 -5.58 -22.16
N LEU A 131 -3.61 -5.79 -23.31
CA LEU A 131 -4.90 -6.48 -23.32
C LEU A 131 -4.66 -7.97 -23.10
N GLY A 132 -5.51 -8.59 -22.28
CA GLY A 132 -5.36 -9.99 -21.88
C GLY A 132 -4.53 -10.18 -20.60
N GLU A 133 -3.95 -9.12 -20.03
CA GLU A 133 -3.16 -9.23 -18.80
C GLU A 133 -4.05 -9.53 -17.57
N ALA A 134 -3.64 -10.54 -16.79
CA ALA A 134 -4.36 -11.04 -15.61
C ALA A 134 -4.12 -10.18 -14.36
N VAL A 135 -4.43 -8.88 -14.45
CA VAL A 135 -4.16 -7.89 -13.40
C VAL A 135 -4.78 -8.20 -12.04
N GLY A 136 -5.87 -8.98 -12.01
CA GLY A 136 -6.45 -9.51 -10.79
C GLY A 136 -5.51 -10.46 -10.06
N ILE A 137 -4.97 -11.46 -10.74
CA ILE A 137 -4.01 -12.41 -10.14
C ILE A 137 -2.78 -11.66 -9.64
N ILE A 138 -2.23 -10.76 -10.46
CA ILE A 138 -1.08 -9.93 -10.08
C ILE A 138 -1.38 -9.13 -8.81
N ALA A 139 -2.58 -8.54 -8.70
CA ALA A 139 -2.99 -7.79 -7.51
C ALA A 139 -3.15 -8.68 -6.27
N GLY A 140 -3.77 -9.86 -6.41
CA GLY A 140 -3.92 -10.81 -5.31
C GLY A 140 -2.57 -11.29 -4.77
N GLN A 141 -1.63 -11.63 -5.66
CA GLN A 141 -0.27 -12.04 -5.30
C GLN A 141 0.54 -10.90 -4.71
N SER A 142 0.49 -9.69 -5.28
CA SER A 142 1.20 -8.52 -4.78
C SER A 142 0.83 -8.13 -3.34
N ILE A 143 -0.34 -8.59 -2.86
CA ILE A 143 -0.80 -8.38 -1.49
C ILE A 143 -0.51 -9.62 -0.62
N GLY A 144 -0.74 -10.82 -1.15
CA GLY A 144 -0.56 -12.06 -0.42
C GLY A 144 0.90 -12.47 -0.18
N GLU A 145 1.76 -12.38 -1.20
CA GLU A 145 3.16 -12.82 -1.15
C GLU A 145 4.01 -12.04 -0.14
N PRO A 146 3.94 -10.70 -0.05
CA PRO A 146 4.63 -10.02 1.04
C PRO A 146 4.14 -10.46 2.42
N GLY A 147 2.88 -10.86 2.55
CA GLY A 147 2.32 -11.42 3.78
C GLY A 147 3.01 -12.71 4.23
N THR A 148 3.23 -13.66 3.31
CA THR A 148 3.97 -14.90 3.59
C THR A 148 5.44 -14.61 3.89
N GLN A 149 6.07 -13.70 3.14
CA GLN A 149 7.48 -13.33 3.32
C GLN A 149 7.75 -12.61 4.65
N LEU A 150 6.86 -11.71 5.06
CA LEU A 150 6.97 -11.03 6.35
C LEU A 150 6.87 -12.02 7.52
N THR A 151 6.02 -13.02 7.38
CA THR A 151 5.86 -14.08 8.38
C THR A 151 7.16 -14.86 8.56
N LEU A 152 7.84 -15.22 7.46
CA LEU A 152 9.13 -15.93 7.47
C LEU A 152 10.31 -15.06 7.97
N ARG A 153 10.42 -13.79 7.53
CA ARG A 153 11.55 -12.90 7.86
C ARG A 153 11.61 -12.48 9.34
N THR A 154 10.46 -12.39 10.01
CA THR A 154 10.41 -12.01 11.44
C THR A 154 11.16 -12.98 12.36
N PHE A 155 11.29 -14.25 11.99
CA PHE A 155 11.91 -15.26 12.85
C PHE A 155 13.42 -15.37 12.70
N HIS A 156 13.98 -15.29 11.48
CA HIS A 156 15.44 -15.34 11.27
C HIS A 156 16.18 -14.16 11.91
N THR A 157 15.49 -13.05 12.11
CA THR A 157 16.02 -11.86 12.77
C THR A 157 15.72 -11.87 14.29
N GLY A 158 14.94 -12.84 14.78
CA GLY A 158 14.44 -12.95 16.15
C GLY A 158 15.50 -13.15 17.23
N GLY A 159 16.75 -13.46 16.85
CA GLY A 159 17.88 -13.56 17.77
C GLY A 159 18.64 -12.25 18.02
N VAL A 160 18.58 -11.28 17.09
CA VAL A 160 19.37 -10.05 17.14
C VAL A 160 18.58 -8.89 16.52
N PHE A 161 17.48 -8.50 17.16
CA PHE A 161 16.80 -7.24 16.82
C PHE A 161 17.36 -6.10 17.66
N THR A 162 18.32 -5.37 17.08
CA THR A 162 18.66 -4.01 17.53
C THR A 162 17.49 -3.09 17.16
N GLY A 163 16.77 -2.65 18.20
CA GLY A 163 15.45 -2.05 18.07
C GLY A 163 15.47 -0.64 17.47
N GLY A 164 14.51 -0.41 16.56
CA GLY A 164 14.02 0.88 16.11
C GLY A 164 14.14 1.08 14.60
N THR A 165 13.09 1.64 13.98
CA THR A 165 13.08 2.17 12.61
C THR A 165 13.94 3.45 12.52
N ALA A 166 15.18 3.39 13.01
CA ALA A 166 16.13 4.43 12.70
C ALA A 166 16.61 4.16 11.27
N GLU A 167 16.55 5.17 10.42
CA GLU A 167 17.03 5.07 9.05
C GLU A 167 18.55 4.96 9.13
N HIS A 168 19.11 3.83 8.70
CA HIS A 168 20.56 3.61 8.75
C HIS A 168 21.15 4.00 7.41
N LEU A 169 22.19 4.83 7.45
CA LEU A 169 23.01 5.15 6.31
C LEU A 169 24.14 4.12 6.20
N ARG A 170 24.32 3.55 5.02
CA ARG A 170 25.35 2.55 4.74
C ARG A 170 26.40 3.11 3.77
N ALA A 171 27.63 2.61 3.89
CA ALA A 171 28.73 2.97 3.00
C ALA A 171 28.43 2.46 1.56
N PRO A 172 28.45 3.31 0.53
CA PRO A 172 28.17 2.92 -0.85
C PRO A 172 29.28 2.05 -1.45
N SER A 173 30.51 2.17 -0.96
CA SER A 173 31.68 1.45 -1.46
C SER A 173 32.71 1.25 -0.35
N ASN A 174 33.68 0.36 -0.60
CA ASN A 174 34.86 0.24 0.24
C ASN A 174 35.70 1.51 0.14
N GLY A 175 36.20 2.03 1.26
CA GLY A 175 37.07 3.20 1.26
C GLY A 175 37.36 3.75 2.65
N LYS A 176 38.20 4.79 2.72
CA LYS A 176 38.42 5.55 3.97
C LYS A 176 37.40 6.66 4.10
N ILE A 177 36.78 6.74 5.27
CA ILE A 177 35.80 7.79 5.58
C ILE A 177 36.49 9.02 6.16
N LYS A 178 36.15 10.20 5.67
CA LYS A 178 36.67 11.50 6.14
C LYS A 178 35.52 12.46 6.38
N PHE A 179 35.58 13.19 7.49
CA PHE A 179 34.62 14.23 7.83
C PHE A 179 35.27 15.26 8.77
N ASN A 180 34.64 16.43 8.92
CA ASN A 180 35.14 17.45 9.84
C ASN A 180 34.77 17.09 11.29
N GLU A 181 35.78 16.80 12.11
CA GLU A 181 35.62 16.45 13.53
C GLU A 181 35.06 17.59 14.38
N ASP A 182 35.31 18.85 14.01
CA ASP A 182 34.84 20.02 14.77
C ASP A 182 33.30 20.16 14.75
N LEU A 183 32.63 19.46 13.83
CA LEU A 183 31.19 19.51 13.62
C LEU A 183 30.43 18.39 14.35
N VAL A 184 31.14 17.50 15.03
CA VAL A 184 30.55 16.35 15.70
C VAL A 184 30.97 16.29 17.16
N HIS A 185 30.06 15.83 18.03
CA HIS A 185 30.34 15.70 19.45
C HIS A 185 30.31 14.23 19.89
N PRO A 186 31.33 13.76 20.63
CA PRO A 186 31.36 12.39 21.10
C PRO A 186 30.22 12.17 22.10
N THR A 187 29.48 11.09 21.90
CA THR A 187 28.34 10.72 22.73
C THR A 187 28.13 9.21 22.69
N ARG A 188 27.01 8.74 23.25
CA ARG A 188 26.57 7.35 23.10
C ARG A 188 25.23 7.28 22.41
N THR A 189 24.97 6.18 21.71
CA THR A 189 23.63 5.86 21.25
C THR A 189 22.73 5.55 22.45
N ARG A 190 21.41 5.50 22.23
CA ARG A 190 20.44 5.03 23.24
C ARG A 190 20.73 3.60 23.75
N HIS A 191 21.49 2.84 22.96
CA HIS A 191 21.92 1.48 23.27
C HIS A 191 23.29 1.47 23.96
N GLY A 192 23.86 2.61 24.34
CA GLY A 192 25.14 2.70 25.05
C GLY A 192 26.40 2.51 24.19
N HIS A 193 26.26 2.36 22.87
CA HIS A 193 27.42 2.27 21.97
C HIS A 193 28.02 3.66 21.72
N PRO A 194 29.35 3.83 21.65
CA PRO A 194 29.99 5.08 21.27
C PRO A 194 29.51 5.56 19.90
N ALA A 195 29.28 6.86 19.76
CA ALA A 195 28.87 7.50 18.51
C ALA A 195 29.25 8.99 18.52
N PHE A 196 29.16 9.65 17.38
CA PHE A 196 29.29 11.10 17.29
C PHE A 196 27.96 11.74 16.89
N LEU A 197 27.51 12.76 17.61
CA LEU A 197 26.29 13.51 17.32
C LEU A 197 26.60 14.71 16.42
N CYS A 198 25.88 14.80 15.30
CA CYS A 198 25.96 15.95 14.40
C CYS A 198 24.86 16.96 14.78
N TYR A 199 25.20 18.22 15.09
CA TYR A 199 24.19 19.27 15.33
C TYR A 199 23.75 19.99 14.06
N ILE A 200 24.61 19.99 13.04
CA ILE A 200 24.37 20.56 11.71
C ILE A 200 24.53 19.48 10.64
N ASP A 201 24.18 19.81 9.39
CA ASP A 201 24.43 18.93 8.25
C ASP A 201 25.95 18.64 8.12
N LEU A 202 26.33 17.37 8.18
CA LEU A 202 27.71 16.90 8.08
C LEU A 202 27.94 16.28 6.71
N TYR A 203 28.90 16.83 5.96
CA TYR A 203 29.39 16.22 4.74
C TYR A 203 30.47 15.20 5.06
N VAL A 204 30.23 13.96 4.64
CA VAL A 204 31.13 12.83 4.82
C VAL A 204 31.61 12.37 3.45
N THR A 205 32.92 12.24 3.28
CA THR A 205 33.56 11.79 2.04
C THR A 205 34.15 10.41 2.23
N ILE A 206 33.82 9.47 1.36
CA ILE A 206 34.41 8.12 1.34
C ILE A 206 35.34 8.03 0.14
N GLU A 207 36.63 7.89 0.42
CA GLU A 207 37.70 7.84 -0.57
C GLU A 207 38.04 6.38 -0.89
N SER A 208 37.73 5.95 -2.11
CA SER A 208 38.14 4.67 -2.70
C SER A 208 39.24 4.91 -3.74
N GLN A 209 39.90 3.85 -4.21
CA GLN A 209 41.12 3.93 -5.04
C GLN A 209 40.98 4.86 -6.27
N ASP A 210 39.78 5.04 -6.84
CA ASP A 210 39.52 5.95 -7.97
C ASP A 210 38.20 6.76 -7.86
N ILE A 211 37.46 6.68 -6.74
CA ILE A 211 36.11 7.27 -6.61
C ILE A 211 35.94 7.95 -5.25
N LEU A 212 35.48 9.20 -5.27
CA LEU A 212 35.06 9.97 -4.09
C LEU A 212 33.54 9.97 -3.98
N HIS A 213 33.02 9.36 -2.92
CA HIS A 213 31.59 9.39 -2.60
C HIS A 213 31.29 10.40 -1.49
N ASN A 214 30.50 11.43 -1.82
CA ASN A 214 30.06 12.44 -0.86
C ASN A 214 28.66 12.12 -0.36
N VAL A 215 28.49 12.03 0.95
CA VAL A 215 27.22 11.74 1.60
C VAL A 215 26.90 12.85 2.61
N ASN A 216 25.67 13.35 2.57
CA ASN A 216 25.20 14.35 3.52
C ASN A 216 24.45 13.68 4.66
N ILE A 217 24.87 13.93 5.90
CA ILE A 217 24.24 13.42 7.11
C ILE A 217 23.47 14.57 7.77
N PRO A 218 22.15 14.44 7.93
CA PRO A 218 21.32 15.52 8.47
C PRO A 218 21.54 15.70 10.00
N PRO A 219 21.19 16.87 10.56
CA PRO A 219 21.35 17.17 11.98
C PRO A 219 20.59 16.19 12.87
N LYS A 220 21.07 16.05 14.11
CA LYS A 220 20.60 15.13 15.16
C LYS A 220 20.81 13.64 14.86
N SER A 221 21.53 13.32 13.79
CA SER A 221 21.92 11.96 13.45
C SER A 221 23.18 11.54 14.23
N PHE A 222 23.37 10.23 14.41
CA PHE A 222 24.55 9.67 15.03
C PHE A 222 25.48 9.04 14.00
N LEU A 223 26.73 9.45 13.97
CA LEU A 223 27.79 8.79 13.23
C LEU A 223 28.35 7.64 14.09
N LEU A 224 28.49 6.46 13.50
CA LEU A 224 28.91 5.24 14.20
C LEU A 224 30.37 4.84 13.90
N VAL A 225 31.05 5.62 13.05
CA VAL A 225 32.41 5.38 12.59
C VAL A 225 33.32 6.54 12.98
N GLN A 226 34.62 6.26 13.09
CA GLN A 226 35.66 7.25 13.39
C GLN A 226 36.16 7.91 12.11
N ASN A 227 36.76 9.08 12.24
CA ASN A 227 37.43 9.75 11.13
C ASN A 227 38.64 8.93 10.67
N ASP A 228 38.93 8.94 9.37
CA ASP A 228 39.96 8.12 8.70
C ASP A 228 39.82 6.59 8.86
N GLN A 229 38.68 6.10 9.37
CA GLN A 229 38.39 4.68 9.46
C GLN A 229 38.14 4.08 8.07
N TYR A 230 38.70 2.89 7.81
CA TYR A 230 38.35 2.12 6.63
C TYR A 230 36.98 1.45 6.82
N VAL A 231 36.07 1.65 5.87
CA VAL A 231 34.71 1.09 5.87
C VAL A 231 34.50 0.17 4.68
N GLU A 232 33.77 -0.92 4.90
CA GLU A 232 33.35 -1.85 3.85
C GLU A 232 32.02 -1.40 3.24
N SER A 233 31.77 -1.79 1.99
CA SER A 233 30.50 -1.58 1.30
C SER A 233 29.37 -2.21 2.12
N GLU A 234 28.25 -1.49 2.22
CA GLU A 234 27.09 -1.83 3.04
C GLU A 234 27.29 -1.76 4.56
N GLN A 235 28.49 -1.41 5.06
CA GLN A 235 28.71 -1.16 6.48
C GLN A 235 27.88 0.05 6.93
N VAL A 236 27.24 -0.05 8.09
CA VAL A 236 26.46 1.06 8.66
C VAL A 236 27.41 2.16 9.15
N ILE A 237 27.28 3.35 8.58
CA ILE A 237 28.11 4.52 8.92
C ILE A 237 27.37 5.52 9.82
N ALA A 238 26.04 5.63 9.70
CA ALA A 238 25.26 6.55 10.53
C ALA A 238 23.84 6.06 10.82
N GLU A 239 23.29 6.50 11.95
CA GLU A 239 21.87 6.38 12.34
C GLU A 239 21.19 7.75 12.12
N ILE A 240 20.38 7.87 11.08
CA ILE A 240 19.63 9.09 10.73
C ILE A 240 18.41 9.23 11.63
N ARG A 241 18.25 10.42 12.22
CA ARG A 241 17.11 10.78 13.09
C ARG A 241 16.26 11.93 12.58
N ALA A 242 16.59 12.46 11.41
CA ALA A 242 15.86 13.56 10.79
C ALA A 242 14.55 13.06 10.16
N GLY A 243 13.47 13.02 10.95
CA GLY A 243 12.12 12.86 10.43
C GLY A 243 11.24 11.89 11.21
N THR A 244 10.04 12.37 11.54
CA THR A 244 8.87 11.63 12.05
C THR A 244 8.99 10.96 13.43
N SER A 245 8.39 11.61 14.43
CA SER A 245 7.84 10.96 15.61
C SER A 245 6.64 10.11 15.22
N THR A 246 6.88 8.87 14.76
CA THR A 246 5.80 7.89 14.70
C THR A 246 5.38 7.53 16.12
N LEU A 247 4.17 7.97 16.50
CA LEU A 247 3.45 7.52 17.69
C LEU A 247 3.25 6.00 17.63
N ASN A 248 4.20 5.26 18.18
CA ASN A 248 4.09 3.83 18.40
C ASN A 248 4.00 3.60 19.91
N PHE A 249 3.22 2.60 20.33
CA PHE A 249 3.25 2.12 21.71
C PHE A 249 4.66 1.57 21.99
N LYS A 250 5.29 2.14 23.01
CA LYS A 250 6.72 2.01 23.26
C LYS A 250 6.92 1.50 24.68
N GLU A 251 7.65 0.39 24.82
CA GLU A 251 8.04 -0.12 26.12
C GLU A 251 9.34 0.57 26.54
N ARG A 252 9.36 1.12 27.77
CA ARG A 252 10.54 1.78 28.33
C ARG A 252 11.52 0.72 28.81
N VAL A 253 12.63 0.58 28.10
CA VAL A 253 13.75 -0.29 28.47
C VAL A 253 14.83 0.56 29.14
N ARG A 254 15.41 0.03 30.22
CA ARG A 254 16.54 0.64 30.92
C ARG A 254 17.82 -0.10 30.55
N LYS A 255 18.86 0.63 30.16
CA LYS A 255 20.20 0.08 29.98
C LYS A 255 21.17 0.78 30.91
N HIS A 256 21.93 -0.01 31.66
CA HIS A 256 22.89 0.45 32.65
C HIS A 256 24.31 0.39 32.08
N ILE A 257 25.13 1.41 32.39
CA ILE A 257 26.58 1.34 32.28
C ILE A 257 27.11 1.17 33.71
N TYR A 258 28.00 0.22 33.89
CA TYR A 258 28.63 -0.08 35.17
C TYR A 258 30.05 0.46 35.22
N SER A 259 30.58 0.69 36.42
CA SER A 259 31.98 1.04 36.62
C SER A 259 32.85 -0.20 36.46
N ASP A 260 33.87 -0.11 35.60
CA ASP A 260 34.87 -1.18 35.44
C ASP A 260 36.01 -1.09 36.46
N SER A 261 36.01 -0.08 37.34
CA SER A 261 37.09 0.19 38.28
C SER A 261 36.60 0.99 39.49
N GLU A 262 37.25 0.79 40.63
CA GLU A 262 37.02 1.61 41.83
C GLU A 262 37.64 3.01 41.67
N GLY A 263 36.98 4.05 42.17
CA GLY A 263 37.49 5.41 42.09
C GLY A 263 36.50 6.50 42.49
N GLU A 264 36.95 7.75 42.43
CA GLU A 264 36.15 8.93 42.76
C GLU A 264 35.44 9.48 41.50
N MET A 265 34.13 9.72 41.60
CA MET A 265 33.33 10.25 40.50
C MET A 265 33.44 11.77 40.39
N HIS A 266 33.94 12.29 39.27
CA HIS A 266 33.91 13.72 38.98
C HIS A 266 33.01 14.03 37.79
N TRP A 267 32.17 15.05 37.93
CA TRP A 267 31.37 15.61 36.84
C TRP A 267 32.08 16.86 36.34
N SER A 268 32.63 16.85 35.13
CA SER A 268 33.08 18.11 34.51
C SER A 268 33.26 17.99 33.00
N THR A 269 33.22 19.14 32.31
CA THR A 269 33.86 19.34 31.00
C THR A 269 35.36 19.62 31.14
N ASP A 270 35.82 20.14 32.28
CA ASP A 270 37.24 20.36 32.64
C ASP A 270 37.45 20.22 34.16
N VAL A 271 38.21 19.23 34.63
CA VAL A 271 38.48 19.03 36.07
C VAL A 271 39.81 19.70 36.42
N TYR A 272 39.77 20.78 37.21
CA TYR A 272 40.96 21.37 37.84
C TYR A 272 40.93 21.12 39.34
N HIS A 273 41.86 20.30 39.83
CA HIS A 273 42.23 20.29 41.24
C HIS A 273 43.44 21.21 41.41
N ALA A 274 43.27 22.32 42.13
CA ALA A 274 44.39 23.17 42.52
C ALA A 274 44.53 23.16 44.05
N PRO A 275 45.61 22.58 44.59
CA PRO A 275 46.16 22.97 45.88
C PRO A 275 47.38 23.88 45.67
N GLU A 276 47.59 24.84 46.57
CA GLU A 276 48.59 25.91 46.39
C GLU A 276 50.05 25.45 46.26
N TYR A 277 50.45 24.19 46.49
CA TYR A 277 51.87 23.79 46.36
C TYR A 277 52.17 22.35 45.89
N THR A 278 51.20 21.56 45.40
CA THR A 278 51.47 20.19 44.87
C THR A 278 50.55 19.81 43.71
N TYR A 279 51.13 19.50 42.54
CA TYR A 279 50.40 18.95 41.40
C TYR A 279 50.21 17.44 41.58
N VAL A 280 48.96 16.98 41.73
CA VAL A 280 48.62 15.55 41.76
C VAL A 280 47.98 15.18 40.43
N ILE A 281 48.71 14.43 39.60
CA ILE A 281 48.18 13.89 38.34
C ILE A 281 47.48 12.58 38.66
N ARG A 282 46.17 12.52 38.41
CA ARG A 282 45.38 11.29 38.53
C ARG A 282 44.97 10.81 37.15
N SER A 283 45.04 9.50 36.91
CA SER A 283 44.47 8.89 35.71
C SER A 283 42.94 8.90 35.82
N ALA A 284 42.25 9.43 34.82
CA ALA A 284 40.79 9.49 34.78
C ALA A 284 40.26 8.72 33.56
N LYS A 285 39.19 7.95 33.75
CA LYS A 285 38.50 7.24 32.66
C LYS A 285 37.19 7.98 32.33
N PRO A 286 37.09 8.62 31.15
CA PRO A 286 35.91 9.40 30.81
C PRO A 286 34.72 8.51 30.42
N TYR A 287 33.54 8.78 30.98
CA TYR A 287 32.30 8.11 30.61
C TYR A 287 31.30 9.12 30.00
N LEU A 288 31.02 8.96 28.71
CA LEU A 288 30.07 9.82 27.99
C LEU A 288 28.62 9.44 28.31
N ALA A 289 27.78 10.45 28.55
CA ALA A 289 26.34 10.32 28.73
C ALA A 289 25.56 11.12 27.67
N THR A 290 24.31 10.72 27.40
CA THR A 290 23.41 11.43 26.48
C THR A 290 22.41 12.28 27.23
N PRO A 291 21.95 13.42 26.66
CA PRO A 291 20.82 14.17 27.22
C PRO A 291 19.60 13.27 27.48
N GLY A 292 19.10 13.27 28.71
CA GLY A 292 17.97 12.43 29.15
C GLY A 292 18.33 11.08 29.77
N ALA A 293 19.62 10.71 29.83
CA ALA A 293 20.07 9.60 30.67
C ALA A 293 20.15 10.05 32.15
N THR A 294 19.90 9.15 33.09
CA THR A 294 20.08 9.43 34.52
C THR A 294 21.46 8.96 34.93
N VAL A 295 22.32 9.90 35.32
CA VAL A 295 23.62 9.62 35.94
C VAL A 295 23.38 9.29 37.42
N HIS A 296 24.01 8.23 37.92
CA HIS A 296 23.94 7.80 39.30
C HIS A 296 25.25 8.14 40.01
N GLY A 297 25.14 8.44 41.30
CA GLY A 297 26.24 8.94 42.11
C GLY A 297 26.31 10.47 42.14
N HIS A 298 27.03 11.01 43.10
CA HIS A 298 27.26 12.45 43.29
C HIS A 298 28.72 12.83 42.97
N TYR A 299 28.98 14.12 42.76
CA TYR A 299 30.35 14.62 42.62
C TYR A 299 31.17 14.30 43.88
N GLY A 300 32.34 13.66 43.72
CA GLY A 300 33.22 13.23 44.80
C GLY A 300 32.81 11.90 45.46
N GLU A 301 31.80 11.19 44.94
CA GLU A 301 31.40 9.89 45.47
C GLU A 301 32.40 8.79 45.08
N ILE A 302 32.72 7.91 46.03
CA ILE A 302 33.56 6.74 45.80
C ILE A 302 32.69 5.62 45.23
N LEU A 303 33.03 5.17 44.03
CA LEU A 303 32.37 4.09 43.31
C LEU A 303 33.23 2.83 43.38
N TYR A 304 32.57 1.68 43.45
CA TYR A 304 33.19 0.36 43.39
C TYR A 304 32.99 -0.28 42.01
N GLU A 305 33.80 -1.29 41.71
CA GLU A 305 33.64 -2.08 40.48
C GLU A 305 32.25 -2.74 40.46
N GLY A 306 31.52 -2.57 39.36
CA GLY A 306 30.15 -3.05 39.20
C GLY A 306 29.05 -2.06 39.60
N ASP A 307 29.38 -0.91 40.18
CA ASP A 307 28.38 0.12 40.49
C ASP A 307 27.78 0.73 39.22
N THR A 308 26.49 1.08 39.26
CA THR A 308 25.82 1.68 38.10
C THR A 308 26.21 3.15 37.97
N LEU A 309 26.81 3.53 36.85
CA LEU A 309 27.20 4.91 36.55
C LEU A 309 26.07 5.69 35.87
N VAL A 310 25.45 5.10 34.84
CA VAL A 310 24.46 5.79 34.01
C VAL A 310 23.36 4.83 33.57
N THR A 311 22.10 5.24 33.71
CA THR A 311 20.95 4.55 33.12
C THR A 311 20.41 5.32 31.92
N PHE A 312 20.42 4.66 30.77
CA PHE A 312 19.75 5.12 29.56
C PHE A 312 18.33 4.56 29.56
N ILE A 313 17.34 5.45 29.46
CA ILE A 313 15.96 5.05 29.24
C ILE A 313 15.69 5.21 27.76
N TYR A 314 15.43 4.11 27.08
CA TYR A 314 15.03 4.15 25.68
C TYR A 314 13.77 3.35 25.44
N GLU A 315 13.02 3.83 24.48
CA GLU A 315 11.78 3.21 24.09
C GLU A 315 12.04 2.18 22.99
N LYS A 316 11.70 0.91 23.26
CA LYS A 316 11.77 -0.18 22.29
C LYS A 316 10.37 -0.45 21.75
N SER A 317 10.22 -0.49 20.43
CA SER A 317 9.01 -0.99 19.77
C SER A 317 8.93 -2.51 19.98
N ARG A 318 7.76 -3.02 20.40
CA ARG A 318 7.55 -4.48 20.50
C ARG A 318 7.58 -5.12 19.11
N SER A 319 8.22 -6.30 19.01
CA SER A 319 8.24 -7.15 17.82
C SER A 319 6.88 -7.70 17.40
N GLY A 320 5.86 -7.57 18.27
CA GLY A 320 4.48 -7.94 17.97
C GLY A 320 3.97 -7.31 16.68
N ASP A 321 4.31 -6.06 16.40
CA ASP A 321 3.79 -5.31 15.24
C ASP A 321 4.26 -5.86 13.88
N ILE A 322 5.46 -6.45 13.78
CA ILE A 322 5.92 -7.04 12.51
C ILE A 322 5.17 -8.36 12.25
N THR A 323 4.93 -9.14 13.30
CA THR A 323 4.18 -10.42 13.23
C THR A 323 2.65 -10.27 13.18
N GLN A 324 2.10 -9.10 13.53
CA GLN A 324 0.66 -8.85 13.58
C GLN A 324 0.08 -8.17 12.34
N GLY A 325 0.92 -7.65 11.42
CA GLY A 325 0.39 -6.91 10.27
C GLY A 325 -0.46 -7.75 9.33
N LEU A 326 -0.17 -9.05 9.16
CA LEU A 326 -0.98 -9.93 8.33
C LEU A 326 -2.37 -10.21 8.93
N PRO A 327 -2.52 -10.61 10.21
CA PRO A 327 -3.83 -10.66 10.87
C PRO A 327 -4.60 -9.34 10.81
N LYS A 328 -3.90 -8.21 10.89
CA LYS A 328 -4.50 -6.87 10.80
C LYS A 328 -5.02 -6.56 9.39
N VAL A 329 -4.28 -6.94 8.35
CA VAL A 329 -4.72 -6.83 6.95
C VAL A 329 -5.92 -7.75 6.71
N GLU A 330 -5.86 -9.01 7.18
CA GLU A 330 -6.98 -9.95 7.05
C GLU A 330 -8.24 -9.42 7.74
N GLN A 331 -8.16 -8.91 8.98
CA GLN A 331 -9.30 -8.34 9.69
C GLN A 331 -9.94 -7.15 8.95
N VAL A 332 -9.13 -6.34 8.27
CA VAL A 332 -9.61 -5.22 7.45
C VAL A 332 -10.28 -5.73 6.17
N LEU A 333 -9.69 -6.71 5.51
CA LEU A 333 -10.21 -7.33 4.28
C LEU A 333 -11.47 -8.16 4.52
N GLU A 334 -11.61 -8.77 5.70
CA GLU A 334 -12.80 -9.50 6.13
C GLU A 334 -13.89 -8.61 6.71
N VAL A 335 -13.67 -7.30 6.77
CA VAL A 335 -14.66 -6.32 7.26
C VAL A 335 -15.03 -6.55 8.75
N ARG A 336 -14.24 -7.31 9.52
CA ARG A 336 -14.52 -7.66 10.92
C ARG A 336 -14.27 -6.53 11.93
N SER A 337 -13.51 -5.51 11.55
CA SER A 337 -13.10 -4.40 12.44
C SER A 337 -13.71 -3.04 12.05
N ILE A 338 -14.78 -3.06 11.24
CA ILE A 338 -15.38 -1.86 10.64
C ILE A 338 -16.34 -1.14 11.60
N ASP A 339 -16.58 -1.66 12.81
CA ASP A 339 -17.40 -0.98 13.83
C ASP A 339 -16.94 0.46 14.11
N SER A 340 -15.63 0.73 14.03
CA SER A 340 -15.07 2.08 14.19
C SER A 340 -15.27 3.03 12.99
N ILE A 341 -15.35 2.50 11.76
CA ILE A 341 -15.65 3.31 10.56
C ILE A 341 -17.15 3.56 10.50
N SER A 342 -17.96 2.54 10.77
CA SER A 342 -19.42 2.62 10.81
C SER A 342 -19.87 3.72 11.77
N MET A 343 -19.40 3.74 13.02
CA MET A 343 -19.90 4.71 14.02
C MET A 343 -19.52 6.17 13.74
N ASN A 344 -18.34 6.45 13.18
CA ASN A 344 -17.93 7.83 12.88
C ASN A 344 -18.55 8.33 11.56
N LEU A 345 -18.85 7.40 10.65
CA LEU A 345 -19.51 7.66 9.36
C LEU A 345 -21.01 7.85 9.54
N GLU A 346 -21.65 6.98 10.33
CA GLU A 346 -23.07 7.01 10.68
C GLU A 346 -23.41 8.34 11.37
N LYS A 347 -22.65 8.77 12.39
CA LYS A 347 -22.82 10.09 13.03
C LYS A 347 -22.66 11.29 12.06
N ARG A 348 -21.75 11.21 11.09
CA ARG A 348 -21.56 12.28 10.08
C ARG A 348 -22.65 12.28 9.02
N ILE A 349 -23.16 11.11 8.66
CA ILE A 349 -24.26 10.93 7.71
C ILE A 349 -25.57 11.35 8.36
N GLU A 350 -25.81 11.03 9.63
CA GLU A 350 -27.01 11.43 10.38
C GLU A 350 -27.12 12.96 10.47
N GLY A 351 -26.04 13.65 10.82
CA GLY A 351 -26.00 15.12 10.84
C GLY A 351 -26.07 15.79 9.46
N TRP A 352 -25.70 15.09 8.39
CA TRP A 352 -25.91 15.53 6.99
C TRP A 352 -27.35 15.27 6.53
N ASN A 353 -27.91 14.11 6.89
CA ASN A 353 -29.26 13.67 6.55
C ASN A 353 -30.30 14.61 7.17
N GLU A 354 -30.13 15.05 8.41
CA GLU A 354 -31.03 16.06 9.04
C GLU A 354 -31.06 17.40 8.27
N ARG A 355 -29.92 17.83 7.70
CA ARG A 355 -29.87 19.08 6.93
C ARG A 355 -30.43 18.95 5.53
N ILE A 356 -30.22 17.82 4.86
CA ILE A 356 -30.64 17.60 3.47
C ILE A 356 -32.11 17.18 3.39
N THR A 357 -32.63 16.38 4.34
CA THR A 357 -34.07 16.05 4.43
C THR A 357 -34.93 17.29 4.51
N ARG A 358 -34.45 18.36 5.16
CA ARG A 358 -35.12 19.66 5.26
C ARG A 358 -35.12 20.48 3.96
N ILE A 359 -34.29 20.13 2.96
CA ILE A 359 -34.05 20.94 1.75
C ILE A 359 -34.47 20.24 0.45
N LEU A 360 -34.28 18.92 0.31
CA LEU A 360 -34.38 18.22 -0.99
C LEU A 360 -35.36 17.02 -1.04
N GLY A 361 -36.06 16.72 0.06
CA GLY A 361 -36.94 15.54 0.17
C GLY A 361 -36.18 14.22 0.36
N SER A 362 -36.90 13.14 0.72
CA SER A 362 -36.30 11.90 1.25
C SER A 362 -35.57 10.98 0.25
N PRO A 363 -35.98 10.80 -1.02
CA PRO A 363 -35.38 9.75 -1.88
C PRO A 363 -33.92 10.04 -2.29
N TRP A 364 -33.59 11.31 -2.51
CA TRP A 364 -32.24 11.73 -2.93
C TRP A 364 -31.20 11.62 -1.81
N VAL A 365 -31.63 11.72 -0.55
CA VAL A 365 -30.77 11.62 0.64
C VAL A 365 -30.15 10.23 0.75
N PHE A 366 -30.93 9.17 0.52
CA PHE A 366 -30.47 7.79 0.63
C PHE A 366 -29.44 7.44 -0.45
N LEU A 367 -29.65 7.90 -1.68
CA LEU A 367 -28.74 7.66 -2.81
C LEU A 367 -27.40 8.36 -2.63
N ILE A 368 -27.43 9.66 -2.32
CA ILE A 368 -26.23 10.47 -2.09
C ILE A 368 -25.47 9.94 -0.87
N GLY A 369 -26.19 9.58 0.19
CA GLY A 369 -25.63 8.95 1.38
C GLY A 369 -24.91 7.63 1.07
N ALA A 370 -25.53 6.75 0.27
CA ALA A 370 -24.93 5.47 -0.11
C ALA A 370 -23.67 5.65 -0.98
N GLU A 371 -23.70 6.55 -1.97
CA GLU A 371 -22.53 6.82 -2.81
C GLU A 371 -21.36 7.42 -2.02
N LEU A 372 -21.63 8.38 -1.13
CA LEU A 372 -20.63 8.94 -0.22
C LEU A 372 -20.05 7.88 0.71
N THR A 373 -20.90 7.02 1.27
CA THR A 373 -20.47 5.90 2.14
C THR A 373 -19.53 4.97 1.40
N ILE A 374 -19.85 4.60 0.15
CA ILE A 374 -19.00 3.75 -0.68
C ILE A 374 -17.67 4.44 -1.00
N ALA A 375 -17.71 5.72 -1.40
CA ALA A 375 -16.50 6.48 -1.73
C ALA A 375 -15.56 6.60 -0.53
N GLN A 376 -16.09 6.96 0.64
CA GLN A 376 -15.31 7.07 1.87
C GLN A 376 -14.78 5.72 2.34
N SER A 377 -15.59 4.66 2.23
CA SER A 377 -15.16 3.30 2.56
C SER A 377 -13.99 2.85 1.69
N ARG A 378 -14.04 3.12 0.38
CA ARG A 378 -12.94 2.80 -0.55
C ARG A 378 -11.64 3.48 -0.16
N ILE A 379 -11.68 4.79 0.13
CA ILE A 379 -10.50 5.57 0.54
C ILE A 379 -9.96 5.07 1.89
N SER A 380 -10.86 4.85 2.86
CA SER A 380 -10.50 4.38 4.20
C SER A 380 -9.84 3.00 4.17
N LEU A 381 -10.40 2.05 3.42
CA LEU A 381 -9.85 0.70 3.27
C LEU A 381 -8.47 0.72 2.59
N VAL A 382 -8.33 1.47 1.48
CA VAL A 382 -7.04 1.59 0.79
C VAL A 382 -5.98 2.18 1.73
N ASN A 383 -6.30 3.27 2.45
CA ASN A 383 -5.37 3.91 3.38
C ASN A 383 -5.00 3.01 4.56
N LYS A 384 -5.95 2.28 5.14
CA LYS A 384 -5.68 1.34 6.24
C LYS A 384 -4.74 0.22 5.79
N ILE A 385 -5.02 -0.42 4.65
CA ILE A 385 -4.19 -1.51 4.11
C ILE A 385 -2.79 -0.97 3.77
N GLN A 386 -2.70 0.15 3.05
CA GLN A 386 -1.43 0.78 2.67
C GLN A 386 -0.59 1.16 3.89
N LYS A 387 -1.21 1.66 4.97
CA LYS A 387 -0.53 2.00 6.22
C LYS A 387 0.12 0.77 6.87
N VAL A 388 -0.56 -0.38 6.87
CA VAL A 388 -0.02 -1.62 7.44
C VAL A 388 1.20 -2.09 6.64
N TYR A 389 1.09 -2.21 5.31
CA TYR A 389 2.22 -2.64 4.48
C TYR A 389 3.41 -1.66 4.54
N ARG A 390 3.16 -0.35 4.53
CA ARG A 390 4.23 0.66 4.69
C ARG A 390 4.91 0.58 6.05
N SER A 391 4.16 0.31 7.12
CA SER A 391 4.75 0.12 8.45
C SER A 391 5.66 -1.11 8.53
N GLN A 392 5.48 -2.06 7.61
CA GLN A 392 6.30 -3.26 7.46
C GLN A 392 7.39 -3.11 6.39
N GLY A 393 7.59 -1.91 5.84
CA GLY A 393 8.59 -1.65 4.80
C GLY A 393 8.23 -2.19 3.41
N VAL A 394 7.00 -2.68 3.21
CA VAL A 394 6.52 -3.19 1.92
C VAL A 394 5.80 -2.08 1.16
N GLN A 395 6.23 -1.80 -0.06
CA GLN A 395 5.57 -0.86 -0.96
C GLN A 395 4.65 -1.63 -1.92
N ILE A 396 3.34 -1.43 -1.80
CA ILE A 396 2.35 -1.96 -2.74
C ILE A 396 1.76 -0.78 -3.52
N HIS A 397 1.62 -0.93 -4.83
CA HIS A 397 0.91 0.07 -5.63
C HIS A 397 -0.59 0.08 -5.29
N ASN A 398 -1.15 1.28 -5.06
CA ASN A 398 -2.56 1.47 -4.74
C ASN A 398 -3.51 0.74 -5.71
N ARG A 399 -3.16 0.63 -7.00
CA ARG A 399 -3.98 -0.07 -8.01
C ARG A 399 -4.31 -1.51 -7.62
N HIS A 400 -3.40 -2.23 -6.99
CA HIS A 400 -3.62 -3.62 -6.57
C HIS A 400 -4.61 -3.67 -5.41
N ILE A 401 -4.45 -2.79 -4.43
CA ILE A 401 -5.38 -2.68 -3.29
C ILE A 401 -6.77 -2.23 -3.77
N GLU A 402 -6.82 -1.26 -4.70
CA GLU A 402 -8.06 -0.79 -5.31
C GLU A 402 -8.82 -1.92 -6.02
N ILE A 403 -8.11 -2.84 -6.68
CA ILE A 403 -8.72 -4.02 -7.32
C ILE A 403 -9.39 -4.93 -6.28
N ILE A 404 -8.76 -5.18 -5.13
CA ILE A 404 -9.36 -5.98 -4.04
C ILE A 404 -10.54 -5.23 -3.40
N VAL A 405 -10.34 -3.97 -3.00
CA VAL A 405 -11.35 -3.13 -2.34
C VAL A 405 -12.57 -2.90 -3.23
N ARG A 406 -12.38 -2.89 -4.55
CA ARG A 406 -13.47 -2.85 -5.52
C ARG A 406 -14.40 -4.06 -5.37
N GLN A 407 -13.85 -5.25 -5.12
CA GLN A 407 -14.67 -6.46 -4.92
C GLN A 407 -15.41 -6.43 -3.58
N ILE A 408 -14.77 -5.92 -2.52
CA ILE A 408 -15.40 -5.69 -1.20
C ILE A 408 -16.59 -4.73 -1.31
N THR A 409 -16.48 -3.70 -2.16
CA THR A 409 -17.49 -2.63 -2.36
C THR A 409 -18.36 -2.85 -3.61
N SER A 410 -18.45 -4.08 -4.11
CA SER A 410 -19.09 -4.39 -5.39
C SER A 410 -20.60 -4.61 -5.31
N LYS A 411 -21.16 -4.78 -4.11
CA LYS A 411 -22.57 -5.12 -3.87
C LYS A 411 -23.26 -4.06 -3.01
N VAL A 412 -24.57 -3.94 -3.21
CA VAL A 412 -25.47 -3.06 -2.46
C VAL A 412 -26.76 -3.79 -2.14
N LEU A 413 -27.41 -3.39 -1.06
CA LEU A 413 -28.70 -3.94 -0.63
C LEU A 413 -29.81 -3.00 -1.11
N VAL A 414 -30.83 -3.53 -1.79
CA VAL A 414 -31.99 -2.74 -2.20
C VAL A 414 -32.77 -2.29 -0.96
N SER A 415 -33.07 -0.99 -0.88
CA SER A 415 -33.84 -0.40 0.23
C SER A 415 -35.33 -0.77 0.10
N GLU A 416 -36.00 -0.91 1.23
CA GLU A 416 -37.44 -1.19 1.31
C GLU A 416 -38.29 0.06 1.00
N ASP A 417 -37.70 1.26 1.07
CA ASP A 417 -38.40 2.54 0.96
C ASP A 417 -38.61 3.02 -0.49
N GLY A 418 -38.29 2.17 -1.48
CA GLY A 418 -38.33 2.49 -2.91
C GLY A 418 -39.57 1.94 -3.63
N MET A 419 -40.32 2.83 -4.29
CA MET A 419 -41.55 2.50 -5.05
C MET A 419 -41.30 1.98 -6.49
N SER A 420 -40.11 1.45 -6.83
CA SER A 420 -39.73 1.07 -8.20
C SER A 420 -39.37 -0.43 -8.38
N ASN A 421 -39.86 -1.01 -9.49
CA ASN A 421 -40.28 -2.42 -9.62
C ASN A 421 -39.29 -3.39 -10.31
N VAL A 422 -37.97 -3.31 -10.08
CA VAL A 422 -37.01 -4.20 -10.80
C VAL A 422 -36.22 -5.16 -9.92
N PHE A 423 -36.08 -4.87 -8.63
CA PHE A 423 -35.40 -5.74 -7.68
C PHE A 423 -36.25 -5.95 -6.44
N LEU A 424 -36.06 -7.07 -5.76
CA LEU A 424 -36.79 -7.33 -4.53
C LEU A 424 -36.21 -6.48 -3.39
N PRO A 425 -37.05 -5.93 -2.49
CA PRO A 425 -36.57 -5.30 -1.26
C PRO A 425 -35.63 -6.24 -0.48
N GLY A 426 -34.50 -5.73 -0.01
CA GLY A 426 -33.47 -6.55 0.66
C GLY A 426 -32.66 -7.45 -0.27
N GLU A 427 -32.84 -7.39 -1.59
CA GLU A 427 -32.01 -8.14 -2.53
C GLU A 427 -30.57 -7.60 -2.57
N LEU A 428 -29.58 -8.50 -2.54
CA LEU A 428 -28.17 -8.15 -2.68
C LEU A 428 -27.76 -8.11 -4.15
N ILE A 429 -27.69 -6.91 -4.73
CA ILE A 429 -27.39 -6.70 -6.14
C ILE A 429 -25.98 -6.11 -6.35
N GLY A 430 -25.46 -6.19 -7.58
CA GLY A 430 -24.20 -5.54 -7.93
C GLY A 430 -24.36 -4.04 -8.07
N LEU A 431 -23.45 -3.24 -7.50
CA LEU A 431 -23.48 -1.77 -7.57
C LEU A 431 -23.59 -1.27 -9.02
N LEU A 432 -22.72 -1.77 -9.91
CA LEU A 432 -22.76 -1.39 -11.33
C LEU A 432 -24.01 -1.90 -12.06
N ARG A 433 -24.69 -2.94 -11.55
CA ARG A 433 -25.98 -3.40 -12.09
C ARG A 433 -27.07 -2.41 -11.68
N ALA A 434 -27.10 -2.01 -10.40
CA ALA A 434 -28.01 -0.98 -9.89
C ALA A 434 -27.85 0.34 -10.65
N GLU A 435 -26.62 0.85 -10.79
CA GLU A 435 -26.32 2.10 -11.52
C GLU A 435 -26.79 2.04 -12.99
N ARG A 436 -26.65 0.89 -13.65
CA ARG A 436 -27.05 0.72 -15.06
C ARG A 436 -28.56 0.60 -15.22
N THR A 437 -29.20 -0.18 -14.36
CA THR A 437 -30.65 -0.35 -14.38
C THR A 437 -31.36 0.97 -14.08
N GLY A 438 -30.88 1.74 -13.09
CA GLY A 438 -31.45 3.05 -12.80
C GLY A 438 -31.33 4.03 -13.97
N ARG A 439 -30.17 4.03 -14.67
CA ARG A 439 -30.02 4.83 -15.90
C ARG A 439 -30.91 4.37 -17.04
N ALA A 440 -31.13 3.06 -17.19
CA ALA A 440 -31.93 2.51 -18.27
C ALA A 440 -33.44 2.75 -18.08
N LEU A 441 -33.87 2.84 -16.82
CA LEU A 441 -35.26 3.10 -16.45
C LEU A 441 -35.54 4.59 -16.20
N GLU A 442 -34.50 5.43 -16.25
CA GLU A 442 -34.55 6.84 -15.82
C GLU A 442 -35.06 7.03 -14.38
N GLU A 443 -34.94 5.97 -13.57
CA GLU A 443 -35.39 5.91 -12.18
C GLU A 443 -34.21 5.72 -11.23
N ALA A 444 -34.25 6.42 -10.11
CA ALA A 444 -33.21 6.29 -9.11
C ALA A 444 -33.48 5.07 -8.21
N ILE A 445 -32.59 4.07 -8.25
CA ILE A 445 -32.74 2.84 -7.45
C ILE A 445 -32.15 3.08 -6.06
N CYS A 446 -32.99 3.19 -5.04
CA CYS A 446 -32.55 3.37 -3.66
C CYS A 446 -31.87 2.09 -3.13
N TYR A 447 -30.63 2.23 -2.64
CA TYR A 447 -29.88 1.12 -2.06
C TYR A 447 -29.01 1.57 -0.88
N ARG A 448 -28.68 0.62 0.00
CA ARG A 448 -27.72 0.78 1.09
C ARG A 448 -26.38 0.16 0.73
N ALA A 449 -25.30 0.86 1.06
CA ALA A 449 -23.94 0.35 0.89
C ALA A 449 -23.69 -0.85 1.81
N VAL A 450 -23.13 -1.93 1.26
CA VAL A 450 -22.71 -3.11 2.02
C VAL A 450 -21.27 -3.45 1.68
N LEU A 451 -20.46 -3.68 2.70
CA LEU A 451 -19.08 -4.14 2.56
C LEU A 451 -19.06 -5.66 2.76
N LEU A 452 -18.61 -6.40 1.76
CA LEU A 452 -18.47 -7.86 1.84
C LEU A 452 -17.01 -8.22 2.09
N GLY A 453 -16.75 -8.93 3.18
CA GLY A 453 -15.43 -9.55 3.41
C GLY A 453 -15.03 -10.47 2.27
N ILE A 454 -13.72 -10.64 2.04
CA ILE A 454 -13.20 -11.42 0.91
C ILE A 454 -13.71 -12.87 0.87
N THR A 455 -13.96 -13.51 2.01
CA THR A 455 -14.58 -14.86 2.07
C THR A 455 -16.01 -14.88 1.52
N LYS A 456 -16.81 -13.87 1.84
CA LYS A 456 -18.19 -13.78 1.35
C LYS A 456 -18.24 -13.29 -0.10
N ALA A 457 -17.25 -12.49 -0.51
CA ALA A 457 -17.09 -12.03 -1.89
C ALA A 457 -16.72 -13.19 -2.84
N SER A 458 -15.84 -14.11 -2.42
CA SER A 458 -15.43 -15.28 -3.25
C SER A 458 -16.57 -16.26 -3.48
N LEU A 459 -17.49 -16.41 -2.52
CA LEU A 459 -18.70 -17.24 -2.63
C LEU A 459 -19.83 -16.58 -3.46
N ASN A 460 -19.67 -15.31 -3.86
CA ASN A 460 -20.71 -14.56 -4.59
C ASN A 460 -20.27 -14.26 -6.04
N THR A 461 -19.69 -15.27 -6.69
CA THR A 461 -19.27 -15.21 -8.09
C THR A 461 -20.41 -15.61 -9.04
N GLN A 462 -20.26 -15.29 -10.33
CA GLN A 462 -21.26 -15.65 -11.35
C GLN A 462 -21.13 -17.11 -11.81
N SER A 463 -19.91 -17.65 -11.82
CA SER A 463 -19.61 -19.03 -12.23
C SER A 463 -19.78 -19.97 -11.04
N PHE A 464 -20.70 -20.93 -11.15
CA PHE A 464 -20.90 -21.91 -10.09
C PHE A 464 -19.77 -22.95 -10.05
N ILE A 465 -19.05 -23.17 -11.16
CA ILE A 465 -17.85 -24.04 -11.21
C ILE A 465 -16.71 -23.40 -10.40
N SER A 466 -16.53 -22.10 -10.56
CA SER A 466 -15.57 -21.32 -9.78
C SER A 466 -15.97 -21.22 -8.29
N GLU A 467 -17.27 -21.08 -7.99
CA GLU A 467 -17.81 -21.08 -6.62
C GLU A 467 -17.58 -22.45 -5.93
N ALA A 468 -17.94 -23.56 -6.60
CA ALA A 468 -17.85 -24.91 -6.03
C ALA A 468 -16.41 -25.33 -5.72
N SER A 469 -15.44 -24.84 -6.49
CA SER A 469 -14.02 -25.16 -6.29
C SER A 469 -13.34 -24.35 -5.18
N PHE A 470 -14.07 -23.46 -4.48
CA PHE A 470 -13.55 -22.75 -3.29
C PHE A 470 -13.87 -23.53 -2.01
N GLN A 471 -15.15 -23.53 -1.60
CA GLN A 471 -15.67 -24.20 -0.40
C GLN A 471 -17.15 -24.60 -0.59
N GLU A 472 -17.65 -25.51 0.26
CA GLU A 472 -19.07 -25.90 0.32
C GLU A 472 -19.64 -26.47 -1.00
N THR A 473 -18.83 -27.29 -1.70
CA THR A 473 -19.14 -27.92 -3.01
C THR A 473 -20.58 -28.42 -3.15
N ALA A 474 -21.02 -29.27 -2.22
CA ALA A 474 -22.36 -29.88 -2.25
C ALA A 474 -23.48 -28.82 -2.21
N ARG A 475 -23.35 -27.80 -1.33
CA ARG A 475 -24.33 -26.71 -1.21
C ARG A 475 -24.38 -25.88 -2.48
N VAL A 476 -23.22 -25.58 -3.08
CA VAL A 476 -23.13 -24.77 -4.30
C VAL A 476 -23.75 -25.49 -5.49
N LEU A 477 -23.41 -26.77 -5.68
CA LEU A 477 -23.93 -27.57 -6.80
C LEU A 477 -25.44 -27.81 -6.67
N ALA A 478 -25.94 -28.13 -5.46
CA ALA A 478 -27.38 -28.29 -5.23
C ALA A 478 -28.14 -26.98 -5.56
N LYS A 479 -27.63 -25.83 -5.10
CA LYS A 479 -28.21 -24.52 -5.41
C LYS A 479 -28.18 -24.19 -6.91
N ALA A 480 -27.11 -24.58 -7.61
CA ALA A 480 -26.99 -24.37 -9.05
C ALA A 480 -27.97 -25.25 -9.83
N ALA A 481 -28.11 -26.53 -9.45
CA ALA A 481 -29.04 -27.48 -10.05
C ALA A 481 -30.50 -27.05 -9.87
N LEU A 482 -30.89 -26.67 -8.64
CA LEU A 482 -32.24 -26.18 -8.33
C LEU A 482 -32.62 -24.93 -9.14
N ARG A 483 -31.64 -24.09 -9.48
CA ARG A 483 -31.83 -22.85 -10.24
C ARG A 483 -31.61 -23.01 -11.75
N GLY A 484 -31.24 -24.20 -12.22
CA GLY A 484 -30.88 -24.43 -13.63
C GLY A 484 -29.78 -23.49 -14.14
N ARG A 485 -28.77 -23.19 -13.30
CA ARG A 485 -27.72 -22.23 -13.67
C ARG A 485 -26.88 -22.74 -14.85
N ILE A 486 -26.58 -21.86 -15.80
CA ILE A 486 -25.69 -22.11 -16.93
C ILE A 486 -24.39 -21.32 -16.72
N ASP A 487 -23.24 -21.99 -16.83
CA ASP A 487 -21.92 -21.37 -16.78
C ASP A 487 -21.42 -21.05 -18.20
N TRP A 488 -20.98 -19.80 -18.42
CA TRP A 488 -20.53 -19.32 -19.72
C TRP A 488 -19.00 -19.37 -19.90
N LEU A 489 -18.28 -19.94 -18.94
CA LEU A 489 -16.84 -20.17 -18.99
C LEU A 489 -16.02 -18.90 -19.31
N LYS A 490 -16.37 -17.77 -18.70
CA LYS A 490 -15.78 -16.46 -19.03
C LYS A 490 -14.53 -16.12 -18.21
N GLY A 491 -14.33 -16.79 -17.09
CA GLY A 491 -13.26 -16.62 -16.12
C GLY A 491 -12.13 -17.63 -16.32
N LEU A 492 -11.18 -17.62 -15.41
CA LEU A 492 -9.97 -18.45 -15.48
C LEU A 492 -10.23 -19.87 -14.96
N LYS A 493 -10.78 -19.98 -13.75
CA LYS A 493 -10.84 -21.23 -12.99
C LYS A 493 -11.75 -22.27 -13.65
N GLU A 494 -12.92 -21.86 -14.12
CA GLU A 494 -13.79 -22.68 -14.96
C GLU A 494 -13.10 -23.29 -16.19
N ASN A 495 -12.27 -22.53 -16.91
CA ASN A 495 -11.53 -23.04 -18.06
C ASN A 495 -10.38 -23.96 -17.63
N VAL A 496 -9.69 -23.66 -16.53
CA VAL A 496 -8.66 -24.55 -15.97
C VAL A 496 -9.27 -25.90 -15.56
N VAL A 497 -10.41 -25.89 -14.86
CA VAL A 497 -11.08 -27.12 -14.37
C VAL A 497 -11.54 -28.00 -15.53
N LEU A 498 -12.00 -27.41 -16.63
CA LEU A 498 -12.47 -28.15 -17.81
C LEU A 498 -11.36 -28.45 -18.84
N GLY A 499 -10.11 -28.07 -18.57
CA GLY A 499 -9.00 -28.23 -19.52
C GLY A 499 -9.08 -27.36 -20.78
N GLY A 500 -9.85 -26.26 -20.72
CA GLY A 500 -9.99 -25.28 -21.79
C GLY A 500 -8.89 -24.21 -21.78
N ILE A 501 -8.80 -23.44 -22.88
CA ILE A 501 -7.87 -22.31 -22.98
C ILE A 501 -8.32 -21.19 -22.05
N ILE A 502 -7.44 -20.74 -21.17
CA ILE A 502 -7.72 -19.61 -20.27
C ILE A 502 -7.81 -18.28 -21.05
N PRO A 503 -8.79 -17.40 -20.76
CA PRO A 503 -9.03 -16.15 -21.51
C PRO A 503 -8.07 -15.00 -21.12
N VAL A 504 -6.77 -15.28 -20.98
CA VAL A 504 -5.69 -14.33 -20.65
C VAL A 504 -4.44 -14.60 -21.49
N GLY A 505 -3.56 -13.61 -21.62
CA GLY A 505 -2.32 -13.72 -22.38
C GLY A 505 -2.56 -14.18 -23.81
N THR A 506 -1.88 -15.24 -24.25
CA THR A 506 -2.04 -15.84 -25.58
C THR A 506 -3.43 -16.42 -25.83
N GLY A 507 -4.15 -16.82 -24.78
CA GLY A 507 -5.53 -17.27 -24.85
C GLY A 507 -6.56 -16.14 -24.91
N PHE A 508 -6.12 -14.88 -24.74
CA PHE A 508 -6.98 -13.73 -24.91
C PHE A 508 -7.32 -13.52 -26.39
N LYS A 509 -8.42 -14.12 -26.81
CA LYS A 509 -9.09 -13.74 -28.05
C LYS A 509 -9.66 -12.35 -27.82
N GLY A 510 -8.94 -11.32 -28.26
CA GLY A 510 -9.45 -9.95 -28.22
C GLY A 510 -10.84 -9.86 -28.84
N LEU A 511 -11.51 -8.72 -28.69
CA LEU A 511 -12.53 -8.32 -29.66
C LEU A 511 -11.83 -8.10 -31.01
N VAL A 512 -11.32 -9.17 -31.61
CA VAL A 512 -11.15 -9.28 -33.04
C VAL A 512 -12.54 -8.93 -33.54
N HIS A 513 -12.67 -7.74 -34.13
CA HIS A 513 -13.79 -7.47 -35.01
C HIS A 513 -13.97 -8.75 -35.80
N ARG A 514 -15.11 -9.44 -35.66
CA ARG A 514 -15.57 -10.27 -36.76
C ARG A 514 -15.70 -9.29 -37.93
N LEU A 515 -14.60 -9.03 -38.62
CA LEU A 515 -14.64 -8.79 -40.04
C LEU A 515 -15.48 -9.97 -40.51
N ARG A 516 -16.70 -9.67 -40.93
CA ARG A 516 -17.54 -10.63 -41.63
C ARG A 516 -16.66 -11.17 -42.75
N GLN A 517 -16.02 -12.31 -42.52
CA GLN A 517 -15.67 -13.21 -43.58
C GLN A 517 -17.02 -13.66 -44.13
N HIS A 518 -17.57 -12.86 -45.05
CA HIS A 518 -18.35 -13.41 -46.14
C HIS A 518 -17.37 -14.26 -46.95
N SER A 519 -17.06 -15.45 -46.43
CA SER A 519 -16.52 -16.52 -47.25
C SER A 519 -17.67 -17.03 -48.08
N ASN A 520 -17.65 -16.67 -49.37
CA ASN A 520 -18.00 -17.52 -50.49
C ASN A 520 -18.44 -18.93 -50.08
N ILE A 521 -19.75 -19.18 -50.02
CA ILE A 521 -20.39 -20.46 -50.35
C ILE A 521 -21.82 -20.10 -50.76
N PHE A 522 -22.24 -20.60 -51.93
CA PHE A 522 -23.43 -20.29 -52.75
C PHE A 522 -23.22 -19.32 -53.92
N LEU A 523 -22.30 -19.71 -54.81
CA LEU A 523 -22.51 -19.55 -56.26
C LEU A 523 -23.67 -20.49 -56.66
N VAL A 524 -24.90 -20.00 -56.48
CA VAL A 524 -26.05 -20.52 -57.24
C VAL A 524 -25.90 -19.96 -58.65
N GLU A 525 -25.79 -20.86 -59.63
CA GLU A 525 -25.82 -20.56 -61.06
C GLU A 525 -27.05 -19.70 -61.40
N ILE A 526 -26.85 -18.38 -61.50
CA ILE A 526 -27.77 -17.54 -62.26
C ILE A 526 -27.25 -17.58 -63.70
N LYS A 527 -27.87 -18.45 -64.50
CA LYS A 527 -27.80 -18.42 -65.96
C LYS A 527 -28.00 -16.99 -66.45
N LYS A 528 -26.93 -16.37 -66.98
CA LYS A 528 -27.03 -15.21 -67.87
C LYS A 528 -27.90 -15.60 -69.06
N LYS A 529 -29.14 -15.12 -69.10
CA LYS A 529 -29.89 -15.02 -70.34
C LYS A 529 -29.35 -13.83 -71.11
N ASN A 530 -28.79 -14.14 -72.28
CA ASN A 530 -28.42 -13.19 -73.32
C ASN A 530 -29.62 -12.32 -73.70
N LEU A 531 -29.43 -11.01 -73.69
CA LEU A 531 -30.26 -10.03 -74.37
C LEU A 531 -29.36 -8.81 -74.55
N PHE A 532 -28.69 -8.76 -75.70
CA PHE A 532 -28.32 -7.55 -76.45
C PHE A 532 -27.44 -7.99 -77.63
N GLU A 533 -28.10 -8.31 -78.74
CA GLU A 533 -27.57 -8.15 -80.09
C GLU A 533 -28.77 -7.83 -80.99
N GLY A 534 -28.63 -6.76 -81.77
CA GLY A 534 -29.67 -6.17 -82.60
C GLY A 534 -29.19 -4.81 -83.10
N GLU A 535 -28.23 -4.88 -84.02
CA GLU A 535 -27.65 -3.76 -84.76
C GLU A 535 -28.68 -3.03 -85.64
N ILE A 536 -28.23 -1.85 -86.03
CA ILE A 536 -28.76 -0.93 -87.03
C ILE A 536 -29.04 -1.63 -88.37
N SER A 537 -30.25 -1.41 -88.90
CA SER A 537 -30.53 -1.19 -90.32
C SER A 537 -31.80 -0.35 -90.47
#